data_AF-A0A385MW76-F1
#
_entry.id   AF-A0A385MW76-F1
#
_cell.length_a   1.000
_cell.length_b   1.000
_cell.length_c   1.000
_cell.angle_alpha   90.00
_cell.angle_beta   90.00
_cell.angle_gamma   90.00
#
_symmetry.space_group_name_H-M   'P 1'
#
loop_
_entity.id
_entity.type
_entity.pdbx_description
1 polymer ?
#
loop_
_entity_poly.entity_id
_entity_poly.type
_entity_poly.pdbx_seq_one_letter_code
_entity_poly.pdbx_strand_id
1 'polypeptide(L)'
;MAIYQLEEKTMNELNQREINLVGGGEMSLTETAVVGGLSGFGGGMSLGATVGAVGGPPGILIGGLIGGMLGTITGTYSAFVLSM
;
A
#
# COMPACT_ATOMS: atom_id res chain seq x y z
N MET A 1 34.65 -21.53 18.65
CA MET A 1 33.22 -21.78 18.90
C MET A 1 32.35 -20.50 18.95
N ALA A 2 32.91 -19.29 18.78
CA ALA A 2 32.15 -18.04 18.79
C ALA A 2 31.67 -17.58 17.39
N ILE A 3 32.27 -18.11 16.32
CA ILE A 3 32.01 -17.69 14.93
C ILE A 3 30.65 -18.22 14.44
N TYR A 4 30.28 -19.44 14.83
CA TYR A 4 28.99 -20.06 14.49
C TYR A 4 27.78 -19.31 15.08
N GLN A 5 27.94 -18.70 16.26
CA GLN A 5 26.87 -17.94 16.92
C GLN A 5 26.60 -16.58 16.24
N LEU A 6 27.57 -16.06 15.48
CA LEU A 6 27.43 -14.81 14.73
C LEU A 6 26.69 -15.03 13.40
N GLU A 7 26.92 -16.16 12.74
CA GLU A 7 26.20 -16.52 11.51
C GLU A 7 24.72 -16.80 11.77
N GLU A 8 24.39 -17.51 12.86
CA GLU A 8 23.00 -17.80 13.21
C GLU A 8 22.20 -16.53 13.53
N LYS A 9 22.82 -15.58 14.25
CA LYS A 9 22.20 -14.26 14.51
C LYS A 9 21.98 -13.45 13.22
N THR A 10 22.98 -13.44 12.33
CA THR A 10 22.89 -12.69 11.06
C THR A 10 21.80 -13.27 10.15
N MET A 11 21.69 -14.59 10.08
CA MET A 11 20.66 -15.28 9.30
C MET A 11 19.25 -15.01 9.84
N ASN A 12 19.10 -14.91 11.17
CA ASN A 12 17.81 -14.62 11.77
C ASN A 12 17.37 -13.15 11.51
N GLU A 13 18.30 -12.20 11.52
CA GLU A 13 18.04 -10.80 11.18
C GLU A 13 17.70 -10.58 9.70
N LEU A 14 18.34 -11.32 8.79
CA LEU A 14 18.04 -11.25 7.36
C LEU A 14 16.66 -11.85 7.05
N ASN A 15 16.33 -12.99 7.65
CA ASN A 15 15.01 -13.61 7.50
C ASN A 15 13.90 -12.70 8.05
N GLN A 16 14.12 -12.04 9.19
CA GLN A 16 13.17 -11.06 9.70
C GLN A 16 13.01 -9.85 8.77
N ARG A 17 14.10 -9.37 8.14
CA ARG A 17 14.03 -8.30 7.14
C ARG A 17 13.26 -8.72 5.90
N GLU A 18 13.49 -9.91 5.35
CA GLU A 18 12.71 -10.42 4.22
C GLU A 18 11.23 -10.62 4.58
N ILE A 19 10.94 -11.15 5.77
CA ILE A 19 9.55 -11.28 6.25
C ILE A 19 8.90 -9.91 6.44
N ASN A 20 9.64 -8.91 6.93
CA ASN A 20 9.16 -7.54 6.98
C ASN A 20 8.91 -7.03 5.55
N LEU A 21 9.89 -7.07 4.65
CA LEU A 21 9.72 -6.58 3.27
C LEU A 21 8.56 -7.26 2.50
N VAL A 22 8.39 -8.57 2.65
CA VAL A 22 7.33 -9.34 1.99
C VAL A 22 5.98 -9.16 2.71
N GLY A 23 5.98 -9.00 4.03
CA GLY A 23 4.81 -8.75 4.86
C GLY A 23 4.35 -7.28 4.93
N GLY A 24 5.01 -6.36 4.21
CA GLY A 24 4.80 -4.91 4.33
C GLY A 24 5.33 -4.33 5.66
N GLY A 25 6.08 -5.15 6.37
CA GLY A 25 6.76 -4.91 7.61
C GLY A 25 7.52 -3.62 7.62
N GLU A 26 7.06 -2.79 8.54
CA GLU A 26 7.46 -1.41 8.68
C GLU A 26 7.74 -0.77 7.32
N MET A 27 6.78 -0.84 6.39
CA MET A 27 6.38 0.44 5.83
C MET A 27 6.25 1.33 7.06
N SER A 28 7.19 2.25 7.21
CA SER A 28 6.88 3.50 7.87
C SER A 28 5.53 3.88 7.27
N LEU A 29 4.46 3.58 8.00
CA LEU A 29 3.15 4.18 7.87
C LEU A 29 3.39 5.61 8.34
N THR A 30 4.28 6.31 7.63
CA THR A 30 4.42 7.74 7.70
C THR A 30 3.00 8.21 7.47
N GLU A 31 2.48 9.08 8.33
CA GLU A 31 1.13 9.63 8.17
C GLU A 31 0.87 9.99 6.70
N THR A 32 1.89 10.47 5.98
CA THR A 32 1.89 10.73 4.54
C THR A 32 1.45 9.55 3.67
N ALA A 33 1.90 8.32 3.91
CA ALA A 33 1.51 7.13 3.15
C ALA A 33 0.07 6.71 3.47
N VAL A 34 -0.36 6.83 4.73
CA VAL A 34 -1.73 6.56 5.15
C VAL A 34 -2.68 7.61 4.59
N VAL A 35 -2.33 8.89 4.68
CA VAL A 35 -3.07 10.03 4.12
C VAL A 35 -3.09 9.96 2.61
N GLY A 36 -1.98 9.59 1.97
CA GLY A 36 -1.88 9.33 0.54
C GLY A 36 -2.80 8.21 0.09
N GLY A 37 -2.78 7.08 0.79
CA GLY A 37 -3.67 5.95 0.53
C GLY A 37 -5.15 6.28 0.74
N LEU A 38 -5.50 6.98 1.82
CA LEU A 38 -6.90 7.37 2.10
C LEU A 38 -7.42 8.40 1.11
N SER A 39 -6.62 9.44 0.82
CA SER A 39 -7.00 10.48 -0.14
C SER A 39 -7.10 9.92 -1.55
N GLY A 40 -6.18 9.00 -1.89
CA GLY A 40 -6.21 8.21 -3.11
C GLY A 40 -7.44 7.31 -3.19
N PHE A 41 -7.83 6.64 -2.09
CA PHE A 41 -9.07 5.84 -2.04
C PHE A 41 -10.29 6.71 -2.30
N GLY A 42 -10.43 7.84 -1.60
CA GLY A 42 -11.58 8.74 -1.77
C GLY A 42 -11.67 9.32 -3.18
N GLY A 43 -10.55 9.82 -3.71
CA GLY A 43 -10.48 10.36 -5.06
C GLY A 43 -10.76 9.29 -6.12
N GLY A 44 -10.09 8.15 -6.01
CA GLY A 44 -10.27 7.01 -6.90
C GLY A 44 -11.68 6.44 -6.85
N MET A 45 -12.29 6.35 -5.67
CA MET A 45 -13.68 5.91 -5.50
C MET A 45 -14.65 6.88 -6.17
N SER A 46 -14.46 8.18 -6.00
CA SER A 46 -15.33 9.19 -6.61
C SER A 46 -15.25 9.16 -8.15
N LEU A 47 -14.04 9.08 -8.71
CA LEU A 47 -13.82 9.02 -10.15
C LEU A 47 -14.33 7.70 -10.73
N GLY A 48 -14.01 6.58 -10.07
CA GLY A 48 -14.45 5.26 -10.46
C GLY A 48 -15.97 5.12 -10.40
N ALA A 49 -16.62 5.68 -9.38
CA ALA A 49 -18.08 5.74 -9.27
C ALA A 49 -18.70 6.60 -10.38
N THR A 50 -18.08 7.72 -10.73
CA THR A 50 -18.53 8.60 -11.82
C THR A 50 -18.46 7.90 -13.18
N VAL A 51 -17.35 7.21 -13.47
CA VAL A 51 -17.22 6.40 -14.70
C VAL A 51 -18.20 5.23 -14.69
N GLY A 52 -18.33 4.57 -13.54
CA GLY A 52 -19.24 3.45 -13.32
C GLY A 52 -20.72 3.81 -13.45
N ALA A 53 -21.10 5.08 -13.28
CA ALA A 53 -22.47 5.55 -13.41
C ALA A 53 -23.07 5.32 -14.81
N VAL A 54 -22.23 5.21 -15.85
CA VAL A 54 -22.67 4.86 -17.21
C VAL A 54 -23.32 3.46 -17.24
N GLY A 55 -22.87 2.55 -16.37
CA GLY A 55 -23.44 1.21 -16.22
C GLY A 55 -24.60 1.12 -15.22
N GLY A 56 -25.06 2.25 -14.67
CA GLY A 56 -26.10 2.31 -13.65
C GLY A 56 -25.60 1.99 -12.23
N PRO A 57 -26.51 1.75 -11.26
CA PRO A 57 -26.16 1.58 -9.85
C PRO A 57 -25.10 0.50 -9.55
N PRO A 58 -25.15 -0.69 -10.18
CA PRO A 58 -24.09 -1.69 -10.00
C PRO A 58 -22.73 -1.22 -10.52
N GLY A 59 -22.72 -0.45 -11.61
CA GLY A 59 -21.51 0.13 -12.18
C GLY A 59 -20.88 1.17 -11.25
N ILE A 60 -21.69 1.98 -10.55
CA ILE A 60 -21.21 2.93 -9.52
C ILE A 60 -20.47 2.19 -8.40
N LEU A 61 -21.03 1.08 -7.92
CA LEU A 61 -20.44 0.30 -6.83
C LEU A 61 -19.13 -0.36 -7.26
N ILE A 62 -19.12 -1.04 -8.40
CA ILE A 62 -17.93 -1.72 -8.91
C ILE A 62 -16.86 -0.72 -9.33
N GLY A 63 -17.26 0.33 -10.04
CA GLY A 63 -16.38 1.41 -10.48
C GLY A 63 -15.77 2.14 -9.29
N GLY A 64 -16.57 2.47 -8.27
CA GLY A 64 -16.09 3.10 -7.05
C GLY A 64 -15.16 2.19 -6.25
N LEU A 65 -15.45 0.89 -6.15
CA LEU A 65 -14.57 -0.06 -5.44
C LEU A 65 -13.22 -0.21 -6.16
N ILE A 66 -13.22 -0.44 -7.47
CA ILE A 66 -11.99 -0.60 -8.27
C ILE A 66 -11.20 0.70 -8.27
N GLY A 67 -11.88 1.83 -8.52
CA GLY A 67 -11.28 3.15 -8.51
C GLY A 67 -10.66 3.47 -7.15
N GLY A 68 -11.34 3.14 -6.05
CA GLY A 68 -10.83 3.33 -4.70
C GLY A 68 -9.59 2.47 -4.40
N MET A 69 -9.61 1.19 -4.78
CA MET A 69 -8.44 0.32 -4.58
C MET A 69 -7.22 0.79 -5.38
N LEU A 70 -7.40 1.11 -6.66
CA LEU A 70 -6.33 1.63 -7.50
C LEU A 70 -5.84 3.00 -7.01
N GLY A 71 -6.77 3.85 -6.59
CA GLY A 71 -6.47 5.15 -5.99
C GLY A 71 -5.68 5.04 -4.70
N THR A 72 -5.95 4.03 -3.86
CA THR A 72 -5.15 3.76 -2.65
C THR A 72 -3.71 3.44 -3.03
N ILE A 73 -3.50 2.52 -3.97
CA ILE A 73 -2.15 2.10 -4.40
C ILE A 73 -1.38 3.30 -4.96
N THR A 74 -1.98 4.06 -5.88
CA THR A 74 -1.33 5.23 -6.49
C THR A 74 -1.13 6.37 -5.50
N GLY A 75 -2.06 6.56 -4.57
CA GLY A 75 -1.97 7.55 -3.50
C GLY A 75 -0.82 7.26 -2.55
N THR A 76 -0.71 6.03 -2.04
CA THR A 76 0.41 5.60 -1.20
C THR A 76 1.74 5.68 -1.95
N TYR A 77 1.77 5.30 -3.24
CA TYR A 77 2.97 5.39 -4.07
C TYR A 77 3.40 6.84 -4.32
N SER A 78 2.46 7.73 -4.65
CA SER A 78 2.74 9.16 -4.84
C SER A 78 3.27 9.82 -3.56
N ALA A 79 2.70 9.47 -2.41
CA ALA A 79 3.15 9.95 -1.10
C ALA A 79 4.57 9.48 -0.77
N PHE A 80 4.92 8.25 -1.15
CA PHE A 80 6.28 7.73 -1.03
C PHE A 80 7.26 8.48 -1.95
N VAL A 81 6.93 8.63 -3.23
CA VAL A 81 7.81 9.31 -4.21
C VAL A 81 8.02 10.79 -3.86
N LEU A 82 7.00 11.49 -3.36
CA LEU A 82 7.14 12.89 -2.93
C LEU A 82 7.99 13.06 -1.66
N SER A 83 8.21 11.98 -0.90
CA SER A 83 9.00 12.01 0.34
C SER A 83 10.49 11.74 0.14
N MET A 84 10.91 11.43 -1.10
CA MET A 84 12.31 11.26 -1.53
C MET A 84 12.89 12.57 -2.06
#